data_AF-A0A0G0KHJ2-F1
#
_entry.id   AF-A0A0G0KHJ2-F1
#
_cell.length_a   1.000
_cell.length_b   1.000
_cell.length_c   1.000
_cell.angle_alpha   90.00
_cell.angle_beta   90.00
_cell.angle_gamma   90.00
#
_symmetry.space_group_name_H-M   'P 1'
#
loop_
_entity.id
_entity.type
_entity.pdbx_description
1 polymer ?
#
loop_
_entity_poly.entity_id
_entity_poly.type
_entity_poly.pdbx_seq_one_letter_code
_entity_poly.pdbx_strand_id
1 'polypeptide(L)'
;MIKLWLILLVFWSHVIAYNKDDRSQRDAFFKVLVSHNDDQSKWRGFEPWVFHSENNNGQLPVSVVVMRNDDYYDDLAFLLHNGAGVALLDRYQKIPLDYIKQKKSQQLESFVIDQLVVKNVNPALFHNDITAGIVDLKFDGKKIKICEFGELQRSRFLGFDRLYGLGSLWARFWKICNFFAIKPCYITTALTSEALSDRKISLFNEYGGFSYPSLKTLEYQSLFKQAYNTINGERLFFKQNNVMAIISDNTYQSVIVEHFFKSYPHALLLNHAFGAFANDKILMNRLFDCDELRAYRPKSMIVHKKYTSFLHSKIIQKLQSDWFVIKPLHAAKGYGVIIVKKRDLQQTLSSIIRNPKNLKNLADPAYNYWLRAEEEDFLVEAFAPSKLIEVNGKKYDATMRVVFTLFCDEGKIGVMFLGAYWKLPAFDCSSAEDLTSIHKSSIREDVISSAPVDERDYAHVTSILRNVLPMAYMKMLHIRELNFWKKL
;
A
#
# COMPACT_ATOMS: atom_id res chain seq x y z
N MET A 1 26.57 27.87 18.05
CA MET A 1 25.41 26.96 17.99
C MET A 1 24.15 27.80 17.87
N ILE A 2 23.70 28.06 16.64
CA ILE A 2 22.46 28.79 16.36
C ILE A 2 21.39 27.75 16.07
N LYS A 3 20.33 27.68 16.89
CA LYS A 3 19.16 26.83 16.65
C LYS A 3 18.35 27.45 15.51
N LEU A 4 18.24 26.74 14.38
CA LEU A 4 17.38 27.12 13.26
C LEU A 4 15.93 26.73 13.57
N TRP A 5 14.99 27.66 13.39
CA TRP A 5 13.56 27.40 13.44
C TRP A 5 13.01 27.47 12.01
N LEU A 6 12.46 26.36 11.50
CA LEU A 6 11.65 26.37 10.29
C LEU A 6 10.18 26.42 10.73
N ILE A 7 9.46 27.46 10.35
CA ILE A 7 8.01 27.57 10.61
C ILE A 7 7.32 27.64 9.26
N LEU A 8 6.51 26.63 8.96
CA LEU A 8 5.67 26.57 7.77
C LEU A 8 4.24 26.93 8.21
N LEU A 9 3.74 28.08 7.79
CA LEU A 9 2.36 28.51 8.05
C LEU A 9 1.57 28.45 6.74
N VAL A 10 0.55 27.58 6.70
CA VAL A 10 -0.40 27.50 5.60
C VAL A 10 -1.67 28.20 6.05
N PHE A 11 -1.98 29.35 5.46
CA PHE A 11 -3.21 30.10 5.75
C PHE A 11 -4.25 29.90 4.63
N TRP A 12 -5.50 29.73 5.04
CA TRP A 12 -6.69 29.84 4.20
C TRP A 12 -7.36 31.17 4.55
N SER A 13 -7.07 32.24 3.82
CA SER A 13 -7.69 33.55 4.07
C SER A 13 -8.86 33.80 3.12
N HIS A 14 -10.00 34.20 3.70
CA HIS A 14 -11.06 34.88 2.96
C HIS A 14 -10.54 36.21 2.41
N VAL A 15 -11.06 36.57 1.24
CA VAL A 15 -10.60 37.61 0.31
C VAL A 15 -10.35 38.97 0.97
N ILE A 16 -9.12 39.47 0.83
CA ILE A 16 -8.84 40.89 0.58
C ILE A 16 -7.96 40.92 -0.67
N ALA A 17 -8.37 41.63 -1.72
CA ALA A 17 -7.55 41.85 -2.90
C ALA A 17 -6.29 42.60 -2.47
N TYR A 18 -5.15 41.90 -2.48
CA TYR A 18 -3.85 42.44 -2.07
C TYR A 18 -3.15 43.05 -3.29
N ASN A 19 -2.87 44.35 -3.24
CA ASN A 19 -2.01 45.01 -4.21
C ASN A 19 -0.57 45.03 -3.67
N LYS A 20 0.32 44.28 -4.32
CA LYS A 20 1.74 44.15 -3.93
C LYS A 20 2.52 45.48 -3.93
N ASP A 21 2.03 46.48 -4.65
CA ASP A 21 2.66 47.79 -4.78
C ASP A 21 2.15 48.80 -3.73
N ASP A 22 1.15 48.43 -2.92
CA ASP A 22 0.64 49.26 -1.82
C ASP A 22 1.34 48.91 -0.50
N ARG A 23 2.23 49.80 -0.08
CA ARG A 23 3.00 49.68 1.17
C ARG A 23 2.12 49.55 2.41
N SER A 24 0.93 50.17 2.42
CA SER A 24 0.00 50.12 3.54
C SER A 24 -0.66 48.74 3.71
N GLN A 25 -0.91 48.04 2.59
CA GLN A 25 -1.44 46.67 2.59
C GLN A 25 -0.35 45.65 2.96
N ARG A 26 0.90 45.88 2.54
CA ARG A 26 2.07 45.11 3.04
C ARG A 26 2.19 45.21 4.56
N ASP A 27 2.12 46.42 5.10
CA ASP A 27 2.28 46.65 6.54
C ASP A 27 1.10 46.08 7.35
N ALA A 28 -0.13 46.12 6.81
CA ALA A 28 -1.31 45.50 7.42
C ALA A 28 -1.22 43.96 7.44
N PHE A 29 -0.79 43.34 6.34
CA PHE A 29 -0.57 41.89 6.24
C PHE A 29 0.53 41.43 7.20
N PHE A 30 1.62 42.21 7.30
CA PHE A 30 2.72 41.96 8.24
C PHE A 30 2.26 42.03 9.70
N LYS A 31 1.38 42.99 10.03
CA LYS A 31 0.80 43.08 11.39
C LYS A 31 -0.07 41.87 11.75
N VAL A 32 -0.76 41.25 10.79
CA VAL A 32 -1.54 40.02 11.03
C VAL A 32 -0.62 38.81 11.28
N LEU A 33 0.49 38.71 10.54
CA LEU A 33 1.52 37.68 10.74
C LEU A 33 2.21 37.79 12.10
N VAL A 34 2.44 39.02 12.56
CA VAL A 34 3.17 39.31 13.80
C VAL A 34 2.23 39.32 15.04
N SER A 35 0.93 39.57 14.89
CA SER A 35 -0.02 39.59 16.02
C SER A 35 -0.31 38.22 16.63
N HIS A 36 0.10 37.13 15.99
CA HIS A 36 -0.04 35.76 16.49
C HIS A 36 1.24 35.24 17.18
N ASN A 37 2.22 36.09 17.46
CA ASN A 37 3.49 35.71 18.09
C ASN A 37 3.97 36.79 19.07
N ASP A 38 4.20 36.42 20.33
CA ASP A 38 4.40 37.37 21.46
C ASP A 38 5.74 38.13 21.46
N ASP A 39 6.62 37.91 20.47
CA ASP A 39 7.96 38.51 20.45
C ASP A 39 8.36 39.03 19.06
N GLN A 40 8.02 40.29 18.79
CA GLN A 40 8.32 40.99 17.53
C GLN A 40 9.82 41.20 17.29
N SER A 41 10.65 41.11 18.34
CA SER A 41 12.08 41.41 18.25
C SER A 41 12.85 40.36 17.45
N LYS A 42 12.33 39.12 17.37
CA LYS A 42 12.94 37.98 16.66
C LYS A 42 12.79 38.04 15.13
N TRP A 43 11.96 38.93 14.62
CA TRP A 43 11.60 38.98 13.20
C TRP A 43 12.20 40.17 12.44
N ARG A 44 12.97 41.04 13.13
CA ARG A 44 13.69 42.14 12.47
C ARG A 44 14.77 41.58 11.54
N GLY A 45 14.60 41.78 10.23
CA GLY A 45 15.56 41.37 9.20
C GLY A 45 15.09 40.29 8.23
N PHE A 46 13.89 39.72 8.43
CA PHE A 46 13.30 38.75 7.50
C PHE A 46 12.40 39.44 6.46
N GLU A 47 12.66 39.23 5.17
CA GLU A 47 11.75 39.61 4.09
C GLU A 47 10.83 38.45 3.73
N PRO A 48 9.51 38.56 3.90
CA PRO A 48 8.57 37.54 3.46
C PRO A 48 8.34 37.65 1.95
N TRP A 49 8.44 36.52 1.27
CA TRP A 49 8.08 36.39 -0.13
C TRP A 49 6.82 35.53 -0.21
N VAL A 50 5.78 36.06 -0.87
CA VAL A 50 4.49 35.41 -1.05
C VAL A 50 4.45 34.81 -2.45
N PHE A 51 4.36 33.48 -2.53
CA PHE A 51 4.20 32.79 -3.80
C PHE A 51 2.72 32.59 -4.10
N HIS A 52 2.28 32.99 -5.30
CA HIS A 52 0.96 32.67 -5.81
C HIS A 52 1.10 31.54 -6.84
N SER A 53 0.50 30.39 -6.57
CA SER A 53 0.30 29.35 -7.57
C SER A 53 -1.10 29.50 -8.14
N GLU A 54 -1.20 29.87 -9.41
CA GLU A 54 -2.42 29.65 -10.19
C GLU A 54 -2.42 28.20 -10.67
N ASN A 55 -3.50 27.47 -10.38
CA ASN A 55 -3.80 26.28 -11.17
C ASN A 55 -4.56 26.72 -12.42
N ASN A 56 -4.39 26.01 -13.54
CA ASN A 56 -5.04 26.30 -14.82
C ASN A 56 -6.59 26.17 -14.78
N ASN A 57 -7.19 25.99 -13.60
CA ASN A 57 -8.61 25.72 -13.40
C ASN A 57 -9.32 26.80 -12.56
N GLY A 58 -8.70 27.97 -12.36
CA GLY A 58 -9.38 29.14 -11.78
C GLY A 58 -9.80 29.01 -10.31
N GLN A 59 -9.14 28.16 -9.52
CA GLN A 59 -9.33 28.13 -8.07
C GLN A 59 -8.26 28.91 -7.32
N LEU A 60 -8.66 29.49 -6.19
CA LEU A 60 -7.91 30.46 -5.38
C LEU A 60 -6.44 30.06 -5.15
N PRO A 61 -5.49 31.00 -5.27
CA PRO A 61 -4.07 30.73 -5.10
C PRO A 61 -3.74 30.32 -3.67
N VAL A 62 -3.05 29.20 -3.50
CA VAL A 62 -2.38 28.90 -2.23
C VAL A 62 -1.21 29.87 -2.11
N SER A 63 -1.27 30.74 -1.10
CA SER A 63 -0.20 31.67 -0.80
C SER A 63 0.75 31.02 0.21
N VAL A 64 1.94 30.64 -0.24
CA VAL A 64 3.00 30.13 0.65
C VAL A 64 3.94 31.27 0.96
N VAL A 65 4.13 31.56 2.25
CA VAL A 65 5.14 32.51 2.72
C VAL A 65 6.38 31.72 3.10
N VAL A 66 7.46 31.89 2.34
CA VAL A 66 8.76 31.29 2.68
C VAL A 66 9.65 32.39 3.23
N MET A 67 10.18 32.20 4.44
CA MET A 67 11.22 33.09 4.94
C MET A 67 12.58 32.64 4.41
N ARG A 68 13.32 33.61 3.86
CA ARG A 68 14.55 33.38 3.13
C ARG A 68 15.63 32.69 3.99
N ASN A 69 16.05 31.52 3.55
CA ASN A 69 17.38 30.99 3.80
C ASN A 69 17.99 30.71 2.41
N ASP A 70 19.04 31.44 2.04
CA ASP A 70 19.57 31.48 0.67
C ASP A 70 20.04 30.10 0.15
N ASP A 71 20.30 29.15 1.05
CA ASP A 71 20.87 27.84 0.70
C ASP A 71 19.85 26.83 0.12
N TYR A 72 18.53 27.08 0.26
CA TYR A 72 17.50 26.07 -0.05
C TYR A 72 16.33 26.59 -0.91
N TYR A 73 16.42 27.84 -1.35
CA TYR A 73 15.36 28.54 -2.07
C TYR A 73 14.97 27.84 -3.39
N ASP A 74 15.96 27.50 -4.21
CA ASP A 74 15.72 26.86 -5.51
C ASP A 74 15.14 25.44 -5.35
N ASP A 75 15.58 24.71 -4.31
CA ASP A 75 15.15 23.33 -4.03
C ASP A 75 13.68 23.27 -3.56
N LEU A 76 13.28 24.20 -2.70
CA LEU A 76 11.91 24.26 -2.17
C LEU A 76 10.93 24.79 -3.22
N ALA A 77 11.34 25.81 -3.99
CA ALA A 77 10.58 26.31 -5.14
C ALA A 77 10.41 25.22 -6.21
N PHE A 78 11.44 24.40 -6.45
CA PHE A 78 11.38 23.24 -7.35
C PHE A 78 10.39 22.17 -6.87
N LEU A 79 10.38 21.81 -5.58
CA LEU A 79 9.44 20.82 -5.04
C LEU A 79 7.99 21.32 -5.01
N LEU A 80 7.78 22.60 -4.68
CA LEU A 80 6.45 23.21 -4.66
C LEU A 80 5.88 23.39 -6.09
N HIS A 81 6.73 23.72 -7.07
CA HIS A 81 6.31 23.90 -8.46
C HIS A 81 5.98 22.57 -9.16
N ASN A 82 6.57 21.45 -8.72
CA ASN A 82 6.40 20.13 -9.35
C ASN A 82 5.44 19.18 -8.59
N GLY A 83 4.80 19.67 -7.51
CA GLY A 83 3.94 18.89 -6.63
C GLY A 83 4.75 17.92 -5.77
N ALA A 84 4.30 17.66 -4.54
CA ALA A 84 4.95 16.77 -3.57
C ALA A 84 4.96 15.27 -3.98
N GLY A 85 4.84 14.96 -5.27
CA GLY A 85 5.05 13.64 -5.84
C GLY A 85 6.52 13.42 -6.18
N VAL A 86 7.33 13.06 -5.18
CA VAL A 86 8.78 12.69 -5.29
C VAL A 86 9.08 11.54 -6.26
N ALA A 87 8.07 11.01 -6.95
CA ALA A 87 8.10 9.89 -7.88
C ALA A 87 7.57 10.21 -9.29
N LEU A 88 7.24 11.46 -9.61
CA LEU A 88 6.92 11.89 -10.98
C LEU A 88 8.21 12.39 -11.67
N LEU A 89 8.37 12.01 -12.94
CA LEU A 89 9.46 12.50 -13.79
C LEU A 89 9.16 13.94 -14.19
N ASP A 90 10.16 14.82 -14.13
CA ASP A 90 10.03 16.18 -14.69
C ASP A 90 9.95 16.14 -16.23
N ARG A 91 9.78 17.31 -16.85
CA ARG A 91 9.80 17.47 -18.33
C ARG A 91 11.15 17.10 -18.97
N TYR A 92 12.17 16.79 -18.17
CA TYR A 92 13.51 16.37 -18.58
C TYR A 92 13.82 14.91 -18.20
N GLN A 93 12.81 14.14 -17.79
CA GLN A 93 12.92 12.74 -17.35
C GLN A 93 13.84 12.50 -16.13
N LYS A 94 13.97 13.48 -15.23
CA LYS A 94 14.74 13.33 -13.98
C LYS A 94 13.80 13.20 -12.77
N ILE A 95 14.23 12.38 -11.81
CA ILE A 95 13.52 12.17 -10.54
C ILE A 95 14.07 13.21 -9.54
N PRO A 96 13.22 13.96 -8.81
CA PRO A 96 13.67 14.94 -7.82
C PRO A 96 14.69 14.40 -6.80
N LEU A 97 14.63 13.11 -6.49
CA LEU A 97 15.56 12.40 -5.61
C LEU A 97 17.02 12.42 -6.11
N ASP A 98 17.27 12.39 -7.41
CA ASP A 98 18.64 12.40 -7.95
C ASP A 98 19.26 13.81 -7.89
N TYR A 99 18.42 14.84 -8.02
CA TYR A 99 18.79 16.23 -7.78
C TYR A 99 19.15 16.46 -6.29
N ILE A 100 18.35 15.90 -5.38
CA ILE A 100 18.58 15.96 -3.92
C ILE A 100 19.87 15.23 -3.52
N LYS A 101 20.14 14.05 -4.10
CA LYS A 101 21.37 13.27 -3.83
C LYS A 101 22.64 13.98 -4.30
N GLN A 102 22.59 14.70 -5.42
CA GLN A 102 23.74 15.49 -5.90
C GLN A 102 24.10 16.64 -4.93
N LYS A 103 23.13 17.15 -4.16
CA LYS A 103 23.29 18.32 -3.28
C LYS A 103 23.54 17.98 -1.79
N LYS A 104 23.58 16.69 -1.40
CA LYS A 104 23.87 16.22 -0.01
C LYS A 104 23.05 16.93 1.09
N SER A 105 21.78 17.25 0.85
CA SER A 105 20.95 17.93 1.87
C SER A 105 20.40 16.95 2.91
N GLN A 106 21.03 16.92 4.09
CA GLN A 106 20.60 16.11 5.25
C GLN A 106 19.16 16.40 5.72
N GLN A 107 18.63 17.60 5.44
CA GLN A 107 17.25 17.98 5.80
C GLN A 107 16.18 17.45 4.82
N LEU A 108 16.57 17.07 3.60
CA LEU A 108 15.68 16.44 2.63
C LEU A 108 15.64 14.92 2.79
N GLU A 109 16.75 14.30 3.22
CA GLU A 109 16.72 12.94 3.76
C GLU A 109 15.78 12.84 4.97
N SER A 110 15.76 13.83 5.87
CA SER A 110 14.83 13.83 7.00
C SER A 110 13.36 13.94 6.56
N PHE A 111 13.03 14.64 5.48
CA PHE A 111 11.66 14.67 4.93
C PHE A 111 11.21 13.33 4.34
N VAL A 112 12.14 12.57 3.73
CA VAL A 112 11.90 11.17 3.31
C VAL A 112 11.72 10.27 4.54
N ILE A 113 12.49 10.53 5.61
CA ILE A 113 12.36 9.85 6.91
C ILE A 113 11.03 10.22 7.60
N ASP A 114 10.48 11.42 7.42
CA ASP A 114 9.19 11.81 7.99
C ASP A 114 7.99 11.05 7.37
N GLN A 115 8.19 10.41 6.21
CA GLN A 115 7.22 9.46 5.65
C GLN A 115 7.29 8.08 6.32
N LEU A 116 8.39 7.76 7.01
CA LEU A 116 8.60 6.52 7.75
C LEU A 116 7.99 6.63 9.14
N VAL A 117 6.97 5.82 9.41
CA VAL A 117 6.48 5.64 10.78
C VAL A 117 7.19 4.46 11.38
N VAL A 118 8.09 4.74 12.33
CA VAL A 118 8.81 3.71 13.07
C VAL A 118 8.11 3.43 14.39
N LYS A 119 7.71 2.18 14.61
CA LYS A 119 7.33 1.68 15.94
C LYS A 119 8.50 0.91 16.54
N ASN A 120 8.92 1.31 17.73
CA ASN A 120 9.92 0.57 18.50
C ASN A 120 9.24 -0.63 19.19
N VAL A 121 9.72 -1.82 18.90
CA VAL A 121 9.41 -3.06 19.62
C VAL A 121 10.71 -3.61 20.18
N ASN A 122 10.63 -4.56 21.12
CA ASN A 122 11.83 -5.14 21.70
C ASN A 122 12.69 -5.80 20.59
N PRO A 123 13.94 -5.31 20.34
CA PRO A 123 14.80 -5.82 19.27
C PRO A 123 15.09 -7.32 19.38
N ALA A 124 15.01 -7.88 20.58
CA ALA A 124 15.23 -9.31 20.81
C ALA A 124 14.07 -10.20 20.31
N LEU A 125 12.92 -9.63 19.95
CA LEU A 125 11.73 -10.41 19.59
C LEU A 125 11.63 -10.78 18.11
N PHE A 126 12.23 -10.00 17.21
CA PHE A 126 12.00 -10.17 15.78
C PHE A 126 13.30 -10.11 14.98
N HIS A 127 13.53 -11.14 14.17
CA HIS A 127 14.54 -11.09 13.12
C HIS A 127 14.13 -10.05 12.06
N ASN A 128 15.15 -9.48 11.42
CA ASN A 128 14.93 -8.52 10.36
C ASN A 128 14.09 -9.14 9.23
N ASP A 129 13.19 -8.36 8.68
CA ASP A 129 12.24 -8.81 7.66
C ASP A 129 11.91 -7.65 6.73
N ILE A 130 11.53 -7.99 5.50
CA ILE A 130 11.01 -7.05 4.53
C ILE A 130 9.84 -7.68 3.79
N THR A 131 8.81 -6.89 3.59
CA THR A 131 7.59 -7.29 2.91
C THR A 131 7.21 -6.21 1.92
N ALA A 132 6.86 -6.60 0.69
CA ALA A 132 6.23 -5.73 -0.29
C ALA A 132 4.84 -6.29 -0.62
N GLY A 133 3.82 -5.53 -0.26
CA GLY A 133 2.44 -5.99 -0.28
C GLY A 133 1.48 -4.99 -0.87
N ILE A 134 0.25 -5.44 -1.04
CA ILE A 134 -0.91 -4.65 -1.38
C ILE A 134 -1.96 -4.82 -0.28
N VAL A 135 -2.75 -3.77 -0.09
CA VAL A 135 -3.98 -3.82 0.69
C VAL A 135 -5.13 -3.31 -0.19
N ASP A 136 -6.11 -4.17 -0.40
CA ASP A 136 -7.38 -3.81 -1.01
C ASP A 136 -8.34 -3.39 0.11
N LEU A 137 -8.89 -2.18 0.04
CA LEU A 137 -9.74 -1.62 1.08
C LEU A 137 -10.93 -0.83 0.52
N LYS A 138 -11.97 -0.73 1.34
CA LYS A 138 -13.11 0.18 1.16
C LYS A 138 -12.89 1.41 2.01
N PHE A 139 -13.16 2.60 1.48
CA PHE A 139 -12.97 3.87 2.20
C PHE A 139 -14.22 4.73 2.06
N ASP A 140 -14.92 5.00 3.17
CA ASP A 140 -16.19 5.73 3.19
C ASP A 140 -16.03 7.26 3.25
N GLY A 141 -14.80 7.77 3.12
CA GLY A 141 -14.44 9.17 3.31
C GLY A 141 -13.93 9.50 4.72
N LYS A 142 -14.09 8.58 5.69
CA LYS A 142 -13.63 8.75 7.08
C LYS A 142 -12.94 7.51 7.65
N LYS A 143 -13.43 6.32 7.32
CA LYS A 143 -12.98 5.03 7.85
C LYS A 143 -12.60 4.11 6.71
N ILE A 144 -11.65 3.22 6.99
CA ILE A 144 -11.26 2.16 6.07
C ILE A 144 -11.75 0.80 6.56
N LYS A 145 -12.00 -0.10 5.61
CA LYS A 145 -12.16 -1.53 5.84
C LYS A 145 -11.23 -2.30 4.92
N ILE A 146 -10.24 -2.96 5.49
CA ILE A 146 -9.27 -3.81 4.79
C ILE A 146 -9.97 -5.09 4.35
N CYS A 147 -10.13 -5.25 3.05
CA CYS A 147 -10.85 -6.35 2.42
C CYS A 147 -9.95 -7.54 2.11
N GLU A 148 -8.70 -7.30 1.72
CA GLU A 148 -7.74 -8.34 1.32
C GLU A 148 -6.30 -7.81 1.42
N PHE A 149 -5.37 -8.70 1.78
CA PHE A 149 -3.94 -8.52 1.58
C PHE A 149 -3.50 -9.30 0.35
N GLY A 150 -2.46 -8.81 -0.33
CA GLY A 150 -1.87 -9.51 -1.46
C GLY A 150 -0.38 -9.22 -1.56
N GLU A 151 0.35 -10.10 -2.21
CA GLU A 151 1.80 -9.94 -2.40
C GLU A 151 2.09 -9.10 -3.64
N LEU A 152 3.12 -8.27 -3.56
CA LEU A 152 3.55 -7.44 -4.69
C LEU A 152 3.98 -8.33 -5.87
N GLN A 153 4.81 -9.35 -5.66
CA GLN A 153 5.30 -10.23 -6.73
C GLN A 153 4.22 -11.08 -7.42
N ARG A 154 3.05 -11.28 -6.79
CA ARG A 154 1.92 -12.04 -7.36
C ARG A 154 0.88 -11.16 -8.04
N SER A 155 1.02 -9.85 -7.92
CA SER A 155 0.09 -8.87 -8.44
C SER A 155 0.51 -8.41 -9.84
N ARG A 156 -0.44 -8.42 -10.79
CA ARG A 156 -0.17 -7.97 -12.17
C ARG A 156 -0.13 -6.45 -12.33
N PHE A 157 -0.76 -5.70 -11.43
CA PHE A 157 -0.79 -4.24 -11.41
C PHE A 157 -1.25 -3.52 -12.70
N LEU A 158 -2.01 -4.18 -13.58
CA LEU A 158 -2.48 -3.59 -14.85
C LEU A 158 -3.14 -2.21 -14.68
N GLY A 159 -3.96 -2.03 -13.63
CA GLY A 159 -4.58 -0.72 -13.35
C GLY A 159 -3.57 0.36 -12.93
N PHE A 160 -2.52 -0.01 -12.19
CA PHE A 160 -1.44 0.91 -11.83
C PHE A 160 -0.58 1.25 -13.04
N ASP A 161 -0.20 0.23 -13.83
CA ASP A 161 0.63 0.40 -15.03
C ASP A 161 -0.09 1.27 -16.09
N ARG A 162 -1.41 1.15 -16.21
CA ARG A 162 -2.23 2.02 -17.08
C ARG A 162 -2.20 3.48 -16.64
N LEU A 163 -2.27 3.74 -15.33
CA LEU A 163 -2.34 5.09 -14.79
C LEU A 163 -0.97 5.78 -14.72
N TYR A 164 0.07 5.02 -14.37
CA TYR A 164 1.38 5.57 -14.00
C TYR A 164 2.54 5.06 -14.87
N GLY A 165 2.25 4.25 -15.88
CA GLY A 165 3.22 3.68 -16.81
C GLY A 165 3.74 2.30 -16.38
N LEU A 166 3.98 1.45 -17.39
CA LEU A 166 4.44 0.07 -17.21
C LEU A 166 5.72 -0.01 -16.37
N GLY A 167 5.67 -0.76 -15.26
CA GLY A 167 6.82 -1.04 -14.40
C GLY A 167 7.15 0.07 -13.41
N SER A 168 6.40 1.17 -13.40
CA SER A 168 6.60 2.31 -12.49
C SER A 168 6.56 1.89 -11.03
N LEU A 169 5.69 0.95 -10.66
CA LEU A 169 5.59 0.44 -9.30
C LEU A 169 6.85 -0.32 -8.86
N TRP A 170 7.37 -1.18 -9.72
CA TRP A 170 8.60 -1.92 -9.47
C TRP A 170 9.80 -0.99 -9.37
N ALA A 171 9.87 0.03 -10.23
CA ALA A 171 10.90 1.07 -10.12
C ALA A 171 10.86 1.76 -8.74
N ARG A 172 9.67 2.06 -8.21
CA ARG A 172 9.53 2.61 -6.85
C ARG A 172 10.01 1.64 -5.78
N PHE A 173 9.68 0.35 -5.90
CA PHE A 173 10.16 -0.68 -4.97
C PHE A 173 11.68 -0.87 -5.03
N TRP A 174 12.29 -0.85 -6.21
CA TRP A 174 13.74 -0.93 -6.37
C TRP A 174 14.47 0.28 -5.81
N LYS A 175 13.88 1.48 -5.91
CA LYS A 175 14.40 2.67 -5.23
C LYS A 175 14.39 2.51 -3.71
N ILE A 176 13.38 1.87 -3.13
CA ILE A 176 13.36 1.54 -1.69
C ILE A 176 14.48 0.55 -1.35
N CYS A 177 14.64 -0.51 -2.14
CA CYS A 177 15.73 -1.47 -1.92
C CYS A 177 17.09 -0.77 -1.97
N ASN A 178 17.32 0.08 -2.97
CA ASN A 178 18.54 0.86 -3.10
C ASN A 178 18.74 1.86 -1.95
N PHE A 179 17.67 2.53 -1.48
CA PHE A 179 17.72 3.41 -0.31
C PHE A 179 18.24 2.68 0.92
N PHE A 180 17.85 1.41 1.08
CA PHE A 180 18.27 0.53 2.16
C PHE A 180 19.57 -0.24 1.88
N ALA A 181 20.26 0.08 0.77
CA ALA A 181 21.44 -0.65 0.28
C ALA A 181 21.22 -2.18 0.14
N ILE A 182 19.98 -2.58 -0.10
CA ILE A 182 19.60 -3.98 -0.33
C ILE A 182 19.85 -4.31 -1.80
N LYS A 183 20.65 -5.35 -2.05
CA LYS A 183 20.86 -5.96 -3.35
C LYS A 183 19.84 -7.09 -3.56
N PRO A 184 18.83 -6.90 -4.41
CA PRO A 184 17.80 -7.92 -4.58
C PRO A 184 18.32 -9.06 -5.48
N CYS A 185 18.15 -10.29 -5.03
CA CYS A 185 18.41 -11.51 -5.76
C CYS A 185 17.08 -12.22 -6.06
N TYR A 186 16.69 -12.25 -7.33
CA TYR A 186 15.45 -12.88 -7.77
C TYR A 186 15.66 -14.37 -7.99
N ILE A 187 14.92 -15.22 -7.28
CA ILE A 187 14.98 -16.67 -7.38
C ILE A 187 13.79 -17.15 -8.21
N THR A 188 14.07 -17.72 -9.38
CA THR A 188 13.05 -18.10 -10.35
C THR A 188 13.44 -19.37 -11.10
N THR A 189 12.55 -20.36 -11.15
CA THR A 189 12.77 -21.62 -11.86
C THR A 189 12.70 -21.46 -13.38
N ALA A 190 12.02 -20.43 -13.85
CA ALA A 190 12.08 -19.88 -15.19
C ALA A 190 11.49 -18.47 -15.10
N LEU A 191 12.16 -17.45 -15.64
CA LEU A 191 11.51 -16.18 -15.93
C LEU A 191 10.42 -16.44 -16.98
N THR A 192 9.25 -16.94 -16.58
CA THR A 192 8.10 -16.97 -17.47
C THR A 192 7.80 -15.51 -17.78
N SER A 193 8.03 -15.14 -19.04
CA SER A 193 8.13 -13.79 -19.60
C SER A 193 6.96 -12.85 -19.27
N GLU A 194 5.82 -13.36 -18.78
CA GLU A 194 4.66 -12.54 -18.41
C GLU A 194 4.81 -11.81 -17.06
N ALA A 195 5.49 -12.38 -16.06
CA ALA A 195 5.49 -11.79 -14.70
C ALA A 195 6.44 -10.59 -14.60
N LEU A 196 7.58 -10.70 -15.27
CA LEU A 196 8.58 -9.68 -15.41
C LEU A 196 8.73 -9.39 -16.91
N SER A 197 7.87 -8.55 -17.47
CA SER A 197 8.09 -8.00 -18.81
C SER A 197 9.53 -7.45 -18.89
N ASP A 198 10.15 -7.44 -20.08
CA ASP A 198 11.56 -7.05 -20.28
C ASP A 198 11.94 -5.75 -19.56
N ARG A 199 10.99 -4.80 -19.49
CA ARG A 199 11.14 -3.53 -18.78
C ARG A 199 11.35 -3.68 -17.27
N LYS A 200 10.69 -4.64 -16.61
CA LYS A 200 10.86 -4.92 -15.18
C LYS A 200 12.23 -5.53 -14.89
N ILE A 201 12.73 -6.40 -15.77
CA ILE A 201 14.06 -7.01 -15.67
C ILE A 201 15.14 -5.97 -15.92
N SER A 202 14.99 -5.13 -16.93
CA SER A 202 15.92 -4.03 -17.23
C SER A 202 16.08 -3.10 -16.03
N LEU A 203 14.97 -2.66 -15.42
CA LEU A 203 15.00 -1.86 -14.20
C LEU A 203 15.64 -2.63 -13.04
N PHE A 204 15.26 -3.89 -12.83
CA PHE A 204 15.85 -4.72 -11.78
C PHE A 204 17.38 -4.82 -11.90
N ASN A 205 17.91 -5.03 -13.11
CA ASN A 205 19.35 -5.07 -13.38
C ASN A 205 20.01 -3.68 -13.19
N GLU A 206 19.34 -2.59 -13.59
CA GLU A 206 19.81 -1.21 -13.40
C GLU A 206 20.04 -0.88 -11.92
N TYR A 207 19.18 -1.40 -11.02
CA TYR A 207 19.34 -1.28 -9.57
C TYR A 207 20.27 -2.35 -8.96
N GLY A 208 21.06 -3.05 -9.78
CA GLY A 208 22.06 -4.02 -9.33
C GLY A 208 21.47 -5.37 -8.88
N GLY A 209 20.27 -5.71 -9.36
CA GLY A 209 19.63 -6.98 -9.08
C GLY A 209 20.26 -8.14 -9.87
N PHE A 210 20.19 -9.35 -9.31
CA PHE A 210 20.66 -10.59 -9.95
C PHE A 210 19.57 -11.66 -9.97
N SER A 211 19.45 -12.43 -11.05
CA SER A 211 18.49 -13.55 -11.14
C SER A 211 19.21 -14.90 -11.03
N TYR A 212 18.65 -15.82 -10.26
CA TYR A 212 19.17 -17.17 -10.08
C TYR A 212 18.06 -18.23 -10.23
N PRO A 213 18.37 -19.43 -10.77
CA PRO A 213 17.40 -20.51 -10.93
C PRO A 213 16.82 -21.06 -9.61
N SER A 214 17.61 -21.00 -8.54
CA SER A 214 17.27 -21.60 -7.24
C SER A 214 18.09 -20.97 -6.11
N LEU A 215 17.64 -21.16 -4.87
CA LEU A 215 18.43 -20.79 -3.68
C LEU A 215 19.78 -21.51 -3.66
N LYS A 216 19.82 -22.80 -3.99
CA LYS A 216 21.07 -23.57 -4.09
C LYS A 216 22.05 -22.93 -5.08
N THR A 217 21.57 -22.44 -6.22
CA THR A 217 22.44 -21.75 -7.19
C THR A 217 22.96 -20.43 -6.65
N LEU A 218 22.14 -19.66 -5.92
CA LEU A 218 22.54 -18.43 -5.23
C LEU A 218 23.66 -18.72 -4.22
N GLU A 219 23.54 -19.77 -3.41
CA GLU A 219 24.53 -20.16 -2.41
C GLU A 219 25.93 -20.44 -2.99
N TYR A 220 26.01 -20.90 -4.25
CA TYR A 220 27.30 -21.14 -4.91
C TYR A 220 27.94 -19.88 -5.50
N GLN A 221 27.23 -18.75 -5.56
CA GLN A 221 27.77 -17.53 -6.17
C GLN A 221 28.77 -16.83 -5.26
N SER A 222 29.96 -16.56 -5.78
CA SER A 222 30.99 -15.80 -5.07
C SER A 222 30.50 -14.41 -4.67
N LEU A 223 29.74 -13.73 -5.54
CA LEU A 223 29.16 -12.41 -5.27
C LEU A 223 28.19 -12.44 -4.07
N PHE A 224 27.36 -13.48 -3.97
CA PHE A 224 26.45 -13.66 -2.84
C PHE A 224 27.24 -13.88 -1.54
N LYS A 225 28.20 -14.81 -1.55
CA LYS A 225 29.05 -15.08 -0.38
C LYS A 225 29.85 -13.85 0.05
N GLN A 226 30.39 -13.08 -0.91
CA GLN A 226 31.10 -11.84 -0.63
C GLN A 226 30.17 -10.79 -0.01
N ALA A 227 29.00 -10.54 -0.59
CA ALA A 227 28.03 -9.59 -0.05
C ALA A 227 27.57 -10.00 1.36
N TYR A 228 27.31 -11.30 1.58
CA TYR A 228 26.93 -11.83 2.89
C TYR A 228 28.07 -11.72 3.92
N ASN A 229 29.30 -12.07 3.55
CA ASN A 229 30.46 -11.99 4.44
C ASN A 229 30.86 -10.55 4.78
N THR A 230 30.47 -9.56 3.96
CA THR A 230 30.68 -8.14 4.29
C THR A 230 29.74 -7.62 5.38
N ILE A 231 28.74 -8.38 5.80
CA ILE A 231 27.90 -8.12 6.98
C ILE A 231 28.74 -8.43 8.23
N ASN A 232 29.82 -7.68 8.44
CA ASN A 232 30.77 -7.88 9.52
C ASN A 232 30.28 -7.18 10.79
N GLY A 233 29.56 -7.91 11.65
CA GLY A 233 29.47 -7.70 13.11
C GLY A 233 28.77 -6.44 13.64
N GLU A 234 28.63 -5.37 12.87
CA GLU A 234 27.89 -4.17 13.26
C GLU A 234 26.42 -4.34 12.89
N ARG A 235 25.55 -4.38 13.91
CA ARG A 235 24.14 -4.81 13.81
C ARG A 235 23.21 -3.88 13.02
N LEU A 236 23.67 -2.72 12.55
CA LEU A 236 22.83 -1.71 11.89
C LEU A 236 22.53 -2.08 10.42
N PHE A 237 21.31 -2.55 10.18
CA PHE A 237 20.88 -3.26 8.98
C PHE A 237 20.93 -2.45 7.68
N PHE A 238 20.55 -1.17 7.68
CA PHE A 238 20.42 -0.42 6.41
C PHE A 238 21.68 0.29 5.91
N LYS A 239 22.84 0.02 6.53
CA LYS A 239 24.11 0.61 6.09
C LYS A 239 25.03 -0.36 5.35
N GLN A 240 24.69 -1.64 5.25
CA GLN A 240 25.57 -2.65 4.66
C GLN A 240 24.83 -3.50 3.63
N ASN A 241 25.53 -3.86 2.56
CA ASN A 241 25.11 -4.56 1.33
C ASN A 241 24.28 -5.86 1.54
N ASN A 242 23.07 -5.75 2.08
CA ASN A 242 22.23 -6.89 2.37
C ASN A 242 21.77 -7.56 1.08
N VAL A 243 21.72 -8.89 1.10
CA VAL A 243 21.11 -9.66 0.01
C VAL A 243 19.68 -10.01 0.39
N MET A 244 18.72 -9.68 -0.48
CA MET A 244 17.33 -10.09 -0.36
C MET A 244 16.98 -11.10 -1.44
N ALA A 245 16.65 -12.33 -1.04
CA ALA A 245 16.05 -13.30 -1.92
C ALA A 245 14.57 -12.94 -2.19
N ILE A 246 14.17 -12.94 -3.47
CA ILE A 246 12.78 -12.82 -3.90
C ILE A 246 12.39 -14.14 -4.53
N ILE A 247 11.57 -14.94 -3.85
CA ILE A 247 11.15 -16.25 -4.36
C ILE A 247 9.81 -16.12 -5.07
N SER A 248 9.79 -16.44 -6.36
CA SER A 248 8.60 -16.30 -7.20
C SER A 248 7.54 -17.38 -6.99
N ASP A 249 7.90 -18.49 -6.34
CA ASP A 249 7.06 -19.68 -6.26
C ASP A 249 6.45 -19.92 -4.85
N ASN A 250 5.48 -20.82 -4.74
CA ASN A 250 4.84 -21.27 -3.48
C ASN A 250 5.79 -22.03 -2.54
N THR A 251 7.10 -22.03 -2.80
CA THR A 251 8.10 -22.81 -2.07
C THR A 251 8.50 -22.23 -0.71
N TYR A 252 7.77 -21.22 -0.20
CA TYR A 252 7.97 -20.59 1.11
C TYR A 252 8.00 -21.59 2.28
N GLN A 253 7.46 -22.80 2.12
CA GLN A 253 7.43 -23.85 3.14
C GLN A 253 8.35 -25.04 2.83
N SER A 254 9.28 -24.90 1.88
CA SER A 254 10.20 -25.98 1.54
C SER A 254 11.35 -26.08 2.55
N VAL A 255 11.81 -27.30 2.81
CA VAL A 255 13.03 -27.62 3.56
C VAL A 255 14.24 -26.80 3.05
N ILE A 256 14.23 -26.42 1.77
CA ILE A 256 15.27 -25.59 1.14
C ILE A 256 15.30 -24.18 1.74
N VAL A 257 14.15 -23.54 1.96
CA VAL A 257 14.08 -22.20 2.57
C VAL A 257 14.56 -22.27 4.03
N GLU A 258 14.12 -23.27 4.78
CA GLU A 258 14.56 -23.49 6.17
C GLU A 258 16.09 -23.72 6.24
N HIS A 259 16.64 -24.55 5.34
CA HIS A 259 18.09 -24.77 5.25
C HIS A 259 18.86 -23.49 4.89
N PHE A 260 18.36 -22.73 3.91
CA PHE A 260 18.97 -21.47 3.50
C PHE A 260 19.06 -20.48 4.67
N PHE A 261 17.98 -20.33 5.45
CA PHE A 261 17.98 -19.45 6.63
C PHE A 261 18.85 -19.95 7.78
N LYS A 262 19.03 -21.26 7.92
CA LYS A 262 19.98 -21.82 8.87
C LYS A 262 21.43 -21.48 8.50
N SER A 263 21.74 -21.50 7.20
CA SER A 263 23.08 -21.18 6.68
C SER A 263 23.33 -19.68 6.58
N TYR A 264 22.28 -18.88 6.37
CA TYR A 264 22.34 -17.44 6.14
C TYR A 264 21.28 -16.69 6.98
N PRO A 265 21.38 -16.69 8.33
CA PRO A 265 20.36 -16.13 9.24
C PRO A 265 20.12 -14.62 9.09
N HIS A 266 20.97 -13.92 8.35
CA HIS A 266 20.87 -12.48 8.08
C HIS A 266 20.38 -12.16 6.67
N ALA A 267 20.17 -13.18 5.82
CA ALA A 267 19.57 -12.97 4.51
C ALA A 267 18.10 -12.55 4.66
N LEU A 268 17.61 -11.73 3.74
CA LEU A 268 16.20 -11.35 3.69
C LEU A 268 15.44 -12.26 2.72
N LEU A 269 14.22 -12.65 3.09
CA LEU A 269 13.26 -13.21 2.14
C LEU A 269 12.04 -12.28 2.05
N LEU A 270 11.78 -11.78 0.85
CA LEU A 270 10.63 -10.91 0.62
C LEU A 270 9.32 -11.64 0.99
N ASN A 271 8.49 -10.98 1.82
CA ASN A 271 7.18 -11.46 2.28
C ASN A 271 7.21 -12.71 3.16
N HIS A 272 8.32 -13.07 3.78
CA HIS A 272 8.38 -14.29 4.60
C HIS A 272 7.32 -14.32 5.70
N ALA A 273 7.17 -13.23 6.48
CA ALA A 273 6.14 -13.14 7.51
C ALA A 273 4.72 -12.90 6.93
N PHE A 274 4.64 -12.20 5.79
CA PHE A 274 3.39 -11.68 5.24
C PHE A 274 2.64 -12.67 4.34
N GLY A 275 3.35 -13.49 3.58
CA GLY A 275 2.80 -14.34 2.51
C GLY A 275 1.71 -15.30 3.00
N ALA A 276 1.84 -15.84 4.21
CA ALA A 276 0.81 -16.72 4.79
C ALA A 276 -0.54 -15.99 4.96
N PHE A 277 -0.53 -14.73 5.37
CA PHE A 277 -1.74 -13.94 5.60
C PHE A 277 -2.30 -13.33 4.31
N ALA A 278 -1.44 -13.07 3.32
CA ALA A 278 -1.88 -12.58 2.02
C ALA A 278 -2.63 -13.64 1.20
N ASN A 279 -2.27 -14.92 1.35
CA ASN A 279 -2.84 -15.99 0.55
C ASN A 279 -3.92 -16.82 1.29
N ASP A 280 -4.06 -16.66 2.61
CA ASP A 280 -5.02 -17.42 3.43
C ASP A 280 -6.06 -16.49 4.08
N LYS A 281 -7.31 -16.60 3.62
CA LYS A 281 -8.43 -15.80 4.14
C LYS A 281 -8.77 -16.10 5.59
N ILE A 282 -8.53 -17.32 6.09
CA ILE A 282 -8.75 -17.67 7.50
C ILE A 282 -7.69 -16.99 8.36
N LEU A 283 -6.41 -17.14 8.01
CA LEU A 283 -5.31 -16.50 8.76
C LEU A 283 -5.45 -14.99 8.74
N MET A 284 -5.83 -14.41 7.60
CA MET A 284 -6.12 -12.98 7.52
C MET A 284 -7.25 -12.58 8.46
N ASN A 285 -8.37 -13.31 8.52
CA ASN A 285 -9.44 -12.96 9.45
C ASN A 285 -9.02 -13.11 10.92
N ARG A 286 -8.25 -14.16 11.27
CA ARG A 286 -7.72 -14.36 12.62
C ARG A 286 -6.76 -13.25 13.04
N LEU A 287 -5.94 -12.74 12.12
CA LEU A 287 -5.04 -11.63 12.38
C LEU A 287 -5.79 -10.38 12.86
N PHE A 288 -6.99 -10.13 12.33
CA PHE A 288 -7.83 -9.00 12.70
C PHE A 288 -8.80 -9.30 13.85
N ASP A 289 -8.81 -10.51 14.42
CA ASP A 289 -9.64 -10.85 15.57
C ASP A 289 -8.99 -10.46 16.91
N CYS A 290 -8.61 -9.19 17.01
CA CYS A 290 -8.13 -8.56 18.24
C CYS A 290 -8.63 -7.13 18.30
N ASP A 291 -8.78 -6.58 19.51
CA ASP A 291 -9.47 -5.30 19.72
C ASP A 291 -8.84 -4.14 18.93
N GLU A 292 -7.52 -4.15 18.77
CA GLU A 292 -6.77 -3.10 18.09
C GLU A 292 -6.97 -3.11 16.57
N LEU A 293 -7.21 -4.28 15.98
CA LEU A 293 -7.32 -4.44 14.52
C LEU A 293 -8.76 -4.67 14.04
N ARG A 294 -9.66 -5.19 14.90
CA ARG A 294 -11.02 -5.62 14.53
C ARG A 294 -11.82 -4.50 13.85
N ALA A 295 -11.60 -3.25 14.26
CA ALA A 295 -12.26 -2.08 13.67
C ALA A 295 -11.91 -1.87 12.18
N TYR A 296 -10.79 -2.38 11.69
CA TYR A 296 -10.31 -2.19 10.32
C TYR A 296 -10.70 -3.34 9.38
N ARG A 297 -11.40 -4.36 9.84
CA ARG A 297 -11.88 -5.49 9.03
C ARG A 297 -13.41 -5.44 8.90
N PRO A 298 -14.00 -5.86 7.77
CA PRO A 298 -15.42 -6.19 7.73
C PRO A 298 -15.73 -7.28 8.75
N LYS A 299 -16.87 -7.20 9.46
CA LYS A 299 -17.31 -8.31 10.31
C LYS A 299 -17.41 -9.56 9.45
N SER A 300 -16.91 -10.69 9.94
CA SER A 300 -16.85 -11.91 9.14
C SER A 300 -17.09 -13.17 9.96
N MET A 301 -17.42 -14.26 9.27
CA MET A 301 -17.50 -15.59 9.85
C MET A 301 -17.15 -16.66 8.81
N ILE A 302 -16.46 -17.70 9.27
CA ILE A 302 -16.27 -18.93 8.50
C ILE A 302 -17.52 -19.79 8.67
N VAL A 303 -18.00 -20.32 7.56
CA VAL A 303 -19.25 -21.07 7.46
C VAL A 303 -18.98 -22.41 6.82
N HIS A 304 -19.36 -23.48 7.51
CA HIS A 304 -19.34 -24.81 6.95
C HIS A 304 -20.43 -24.98 5.89
N LYS A 305 -20.10 -25.62 4.77
CA LYS A 305 -20.94 -25.89 3.59
C LYS A 305 -21.97 -26.99 3.87
N LYS A 306 -22.62 -26.90 5.03
CA LYS A 306 -23.73 -27.74 5.49
C LYS A 306 -24.94 -26.86 5.73
N TYR A 307 -25.93 -26.96 4.83
CA TYR A 307 -27.11 -26.12 4.91
C TYR A 307 -28.01 -26.52 6.08
N THR A 308 -28.44 -25.52 6.85
CA THR A 308 -29.52 -25.63 7.84
C THR A 308 -30.54 -24.52 7.58
N SER A 309 -31.81 -24.73 7.96
CA SER A 309 -32.86 -23.71 7.82
C SER A 309 -32.53 -22.40 8.54
N PHE A 310 -31.75 -22.47 9.63
CA PHE A 310 -31.38 -21.31 10.46
C PHE A 310 -30.02 -20.69 10.11
N LEU A 311 -29.29 -21.23 9.12
CA LEU A 311 -27.94 -20.76 8.78
C LEU A 311 -27.92 -19.26 8.43
N HIS A 312 -28.85 -18.82 7.58
CA HIS A 312 -28.96 -17.41 7.18
C HIS A 312 -29.26 -16.50 8.38
N SER A 313 -30.14 -16.92 9.29
CA SER A 313 -30.49 -16.17 10.50
C SER A 313 -29.27 -16.00 11.42
N LYS A 314 -28.47 -17.07 11.60
CA LYS A 314 -27.20 -17.02 12.35
C LYS A 314 -26.22 -16.02 11.74
N ILE A 315 -26.08 -16.01 10.41
CA ILE A 315 -25.21 -15.08 9.68
C ILE A 315 -25.69 -13.63 9.88
N ILE A 316 -26.99 -13.38 9.68
CA ILE A 316 -27.60 -12.05 9.86
C ILE A 316 -27.38 -11.54 11.28
N GLN A 317 -27.63 -12.37 12.29
CA GLN A 317 -27.46 -11.99 13.70
C GLN A 317 -26.00 -11.69 14.02
N LYS A 318 -25.05 -12.51 13.54
CA LYS A 318 -23.62 -12.35 13.82
C LYS A 318 -23.03 -11.12 13.14
N LEU A 319 -23.37 -10.89 11.88
CA LEU A 319 -22.73 -9.85 11.05
C LEU A 319 -23.48 -8.52 11.09
N GLN A 320 -24.77 -8.52 11.40
CA GLN A 320 -25.62 -7.31 11.53
C GLN A 320 -25.47 -6.38 10.32
N SER A 321 -25.62 -6.94 9.12
CA SER A 321 -25.44 -6.22 7.86
C SER A 321 -26.68 -6.35 6.99
N ASP A 322 -26.93 -5.35 6.16
CA ASP A 322 -27.97 -5.41 5.14
C ASP A 322 -27.51 -6.16 3.90
N TRP A 323 -26.22 -6.07 3.55
CA TRP A 323 -25.64 -6.81 2.44
C TRP A 323 -24.47 -7.68 2.90
N PHE A 324 -24.24 -8.78 2.19
CA PHE A 324 -23.28 -9.81 2.55
C PHE A 324 -22.38 -10.13 1.36
N VAL A 325 -21.11 -10.41 1.65
CA VAL A 325 -20.15 -10.92 0.65
C VAL A 325 -19.85 -12.36 1.00
N ILE A 326 -20.16 -13.28 0.08
CA ILE A 326 -19.87 -14.71 0.20
C ILE A 326 -18.63 -14.99 -0.65
N LYS A 327 -17.59 -15.57 -0.04
CA LYS A 327 -16.31 -15.83 -0.68
C LYS A 327 -15.88 -17.28 -0.47
N PRO A 328 -15.49 -18.00 -1.52
CA PRO A 328 -14.72 -19.23 -1.37
C PRO A 328 -13.37 -18.95 -0.68
N LEU A 329 -12.86 -19.93 0.07
CA LEU A 329 -11.60 -19.76 0.80
C LEU A 329 -10.39 -19.74 -0.14
N HIS A 330 -10.37 -20.65 -1.12
CA HIS A 330 -9.20 -20.88 -1.96
C HIS A 330 -9.28 -20.20 -3.34
N ALA A 331 -10.38 -19.53 -3.67
CA ALA A 331 -10.44 -18.79 -4.93
C ALA A 331 -9.61 -17.51 -4.90
N ALA A 332 -9.07 -17.17 -6.06
CA ALA A 332 -8.36 -15.92 -6.34
C ALA A 332 -9.08 -15.12 -7.43
N LYS A 333 -8.61 -13.89 -7.70
CA LYS A 333 -9.10 -13.03 -8.79
C LYS A 333 -10.60 -12.72 -8.75
N GLY A 334 -11.23 -12.83 -7.57
CA GLY A 334 -12.66 -12.59 -7.40
C GLY A 334 -13.58 -13.69 -7.93
N TYR A 335 -13.05 -14.85 -8.31
CA TYR A 335 -13.87 -16.00 -8.68
C TYR A 335 -14.67 -16.49 -7.47
N GLY A 336 -15.93 -16.85 -7.69
CA GLY A 336 -16.83 -17.30 -6.62
C GLY A 336 -17.32 -16.22 -5.66
N VAL A 337 -16.87 -14.97 -5.79
CA VAL A 337 -17.35 -13.89 -4.90
C VAL A 337 -18.75 -13.46 -5.32
N ILE A 338 -19.70 -13.60 -4.40
CA ILE A 338 -21.11 -13.22 -4.57
C ILE A 338 -21.46 -12.14 -3.54
N ILE A 339 -22.13 -11.07 -3.99
CA ILE A 339 -22.65 -10.02 -3.11
C ILE A 339 -24.18 -10.09 -3.12
N VAL A 340 -24.80 -10.19 -1.94
CA VAL A 340 -26.26 -10.40 -1.81
C VAL A 340 -26.89 -9.48 -0.78
N LYS A 341 -28.17 -9.15 -0.98
CA LYS A 341 -28.98 -8.47 0.04
C LYS A 341 -29.43 -9.47 1.10
N LYS A 342 -29.70 -8.97 2.30
CA LYS A 342 -30.19 -9.73 3.46
C LYS A 342 -31.40 -10.60 3.15
N ARG A 343 -32.37 -10.07 2.41
CA ARG A 343 -33.59 -10.78 2.00
C ARG A 343 -33.32 -11.97 1.07
N ASP A 344 -32.23 -11.91 0.30
CA ASP A 344 -31.88 -12.92 -0.71
C ASP A 344 -30.87 -13.96 -0.18
N LEU A 345 -30.27 -13.71 1.00
CA LEU A 345 -29.21 -14.52 1.59
C LEU A 345 -29.60 -16.01 1.75
N GLN A 346 -30.82 -16.30 2.23
CA GLN A 346 -31.29 -17.67 2.40
C GLN A 346 -31.33 -18.42 1.07
N GLN A 347 -31.88 -17.80 0.03
CA GLN A 347 -31.98 -18.39 -1.30
C GLN A 347 -30.59 -18.63 -1.88
N THR A 348 -29.68 -17.66 -1.80
CA THR A 348 -28.31 -17.83 -2.28
C THR A 348 -27.58 -18.97 -1.57
N LEU A 349 -27.65 -19.04 -0.23
CA LEU A 349 -27.04 -20.12 0.55
C LEU A 349 -27.62 -21.49 0.18
N SER A 350 -28.93 -21.58 -0.02
CA SER A 350 -29.56 -22.82 -0.47
C SER A 350 -29.06 -23.23 -1.86
N SER A 351 -28.94 -22.28 -2.79
CA SER A 351 -28.47 -22.53 -4.15
C SER A 351 -27.02 -23.03 -4.19
N ILE A 352 -26.10 -22.39 -3.46
CA ILE A 352 -24.67 -22.76 -3.49
C ILE A 352 -24.32 -24.00 -2.65
N ILE A 353 -25.15 -24.36 -1.66
CA ILE A 353 -24.89 -25.51 -0.78
C ILE A 353 -25.71 -26.74 -1.18
N ARG A 354 -27.04 -26.62 -1.34
CA ARG A 354 -27.93 -27.77 -1.56
C ARG A 354 -27.99 -28.20 -3.03
N ASN A 355 -28.14 -27.23 -3.92
CA ASN A 355 -28.48 -27.49 -5.32
C ASN A 355 -27.47 -26.87 -6.29
N PRO A 356 -26.16 -27.18 -6.17
CA PRO A 356 -25.16 -26.59 -7.05
C PRO A 356 -25.49 -26.85 -8.53
N LYS A 357 -26.08 -28.00 -8.88
CA LYS A 357 -26.46 -28.32 -10.27
C LYS A 357 -27.38 -27.28 -10.92
N ASN A 358 -28.23 -26.60 -10.14
CA ASN A 358 -29.14 -25.57 -10.65
C ASN A 358 -28.41 -24.25 -10.98
N LEU A 359 -27.17 -24.08 -10.52
CA LEU A 359 -26.36 -22.91 -10.78
C LEU A 359 -25.92 -22.80 -12.24
N LYS A 360 -25.93 -23.90 -13.02
CA LYS A 360 -25.58 -23.89 -14.45
C LYS A 360 -26.44 -22.93 -15.29
N ASN A 361 -27.65 -22.64 -14.80
CA ASN A 361 -28.61 -21.79 -15.49
C ASN A 361 -28.55 -20.32 -15.04
N LEU A 362 -27.70 -19.99 -14.06
CA LEU A 362 -27.55 -18.61 -13.60
C LEU A 362 -26.57 -17.86 -14.50
N ALA A 363 -26.94 -16.63 -14.88
CA ALA A 363 -26.12 -15.78 -15.73
C ALA A 363 -24.83 -15.29 -15.05
N ASP A 364 -24.82 -15.17 -13.72
CA ASP A 364 -23.67 -14.64 -12.98
C ASP A 364 -22.50 -15.65 -12.93
N PRO A 365 -21.35 -15.33 -13.57
CA PRO A 365 -20.18 -16.21 -13.61
C PRO A 365 -19.60 -16.55 -12.23
N ALA A 366 -19.93 -15.80 -11.18
CA ALA A 366 -19.49 -16.13 -9.83
C ALA A 366 -19.99 -17.51 -9.38
N TYR A 367 -21.19 -17.92 -9.80
CA TYR A 367 -21.76 -19.23 -9.43
C TYR A 367 -21.04 -20.42 -10.07
N ASN A 368 -20.31 -20.20 -11.17
CA ASN A 368 -19.56 -21.27 -11.85
C ASN A 368 -18.45 -21.87 -11.00
N TYR A 369 -17.87 -21.07 -10.08
CA TYR A 369 -16.88 -21.58 -9.13
C TYR A 369 -17.54 -22.58 -8.16
N TRP A 370 -18.70 -22.21 -7.60
CA TRP A 370 -19.42 -22.99 -6.60
C TRP A 370 -19.90 -24.36 -7.10
N LEU A 371 -20.08 -24.52 -8.41
CA LEU A 371 -20.36 -25.81 -9.05
C LEU A 371 -19.28 -26.86 -8.83
N ARG A 372 -18.03 -26.44 -8.67
CA ARG A 372 -16.84 -27.31 -8.63
C ARG A 372 -16.05 -27.16 -7.32
N ALA A 373 -16.48 -26.26 -6.43
CA ALA A 373 -15.81 -26.01 -5.18
C ALA A 373 -15.94 -27.22 -4.24
N GLU A 374 -14.83 -27.89 -3.96
CA GLU A 374 -14.74 -29.05 -3.07
C GLU A 374 -14.51 -28.66 -1.61
N GLU A 375 -14.14 -27.41 -1.35
CA GLU A 375 -13.95 -26.89 0.01
C GLU A 375 -15.21 -27.03 0.88
N GLU A 376 -14.97 -27.46 2.11
CA GLU A 376 -16.00 -27.65 3.12
C GLU A 376 -16.42 -26.36 3.80
N ASP A 377 -15.57 -25.34 3.77
CA ASP A 377 -15.81 -24.07 4.44
C ASP A 377 -15.74 -22.90 3.45
N PHE A 378 -16.48 -21.85 3.76
CA PHE A 378 -16.43 -20.58 3.04
C PHE A 378 -16.53 -19.39 3.98
N LEU A 379 -16.18 -18.21 3.47
CA LEU A 379 -16.19 -16.98 4.24
C LEU A 379 -17.44 -16.16 3.91
N VAL A 380 -18.12 -15.66 4.93
CA VAL A 380 -19.16 -14.64 4.79
C VAL A 380 -18.74 -13.38 5.53
N GLU A 381 -18.78 -12.25 4.85
CA GLU A 381 -18.45 -10.93 5.39
C GLU A 381 -19.66 -10.00 5.32
N ALA A 382 -19.76 -9.08 6.28
CA ALA A 382 -20.59 -7.88 6.13
C ALA A 382 -20.04 -7.05 4.96
N PHE A 383 -20.91 -6.59 4.08
CA PHE A 383 -20.52 -5.68 3.01
C PHE A 383 -20.06 -4.34 3.59
N ALA A 384 -18.90 -3.85 3.12
CA ALA A 384 -18.41 -2.52 3.45
C ALA A 384 -18.53 -1.63 2.20
N PRO A 385 -19.40 -0.61 2.21
CA PRO A 385 -19.46 0.34 1.10
C PRO A 385 -18.21 1.23 1.09
N SER A 386 -17.76 1.62 -0.09
CA SER A 386 -16.85 2.74 -0.26
C SER A 386 -17.65 4.02 -0.47
N LYS A 387 -17.00 5.17 -0.32
CA LYS A 387 -17.52 6.40 -0.89
C LYS A 387 -17.61 6.23 -2.41
N LEU A 388 -18.62 6.83 -3.00
CA LEU A 388 -18.76 6.85 -4.44
C LEU A 388 -17.67 7.75 -5.04
N ILE A 389 -16.98 7.23 -6.05
CA ILE A 389 -16.05 8.01 -6.85
C ILE A 389 -16.63 8.24 -8.24
N GLU A 390 -16.39 9.42 -8.79
CA GLU A 390 -16.91 9.79 -10.11
C GLU A 390 -15.80 9.66 -11.17
N VAL A 391 -16.07 8.90 -12.23
CA VAL A 391 -15.18 8.72 -13.37
C VAL A 391 -16.02 8.86 -14.63
N ASN A 392 -15.71 9.85 -15.46
CA ASN A 392 -16.45 10.18 -16.69
C ASN A 392 -17.97 10.33 -16.45
N GLY A 393 -18.37 11.06 -15.40
CA GLY A 393 -19.76 11.31 -15.05
C GLY A 393 -20.51 10.11 -14.42
N LYS A 394 -19.83 8.98 -14.23
CA LYS A 394 -20.41 7.77 -13.63
C LYS A 394 -19.88 7.54 -12.22
N LYS A 395 -20.75 7.06 -11.32
CA LYS A 395 -20.43 6.85 -9.90
C LYS A 395 -20.17 5.38 -9.61
N TYR A 396 -19.04 5.10 -8.98
CA TYR A 396 -18.60 3.74 -8.67
C TYR A 396 -18.36 3.54 -7.18
N ASP A 397 -18.79 2.40 -6.65
CA ASP A 397 -18.35 1.88 -5.35
C ASP A 397 -17.06 1.08 -5.53
N ALA A 398 -15.97 1.81 -5.72
CA ALA A 398 -14.66 1.24 -6.00
C ALA A 398 -14.01 0.58 -4.78
N THR A 399 -12.95 -0.18 -5.01
CA THR A 399 -12.05 -0.68 -3.97
C THR A 399 -10.71 0.03 -4.13
N MET A 400 -10.21 0.73 -3.12
CA MET A 400 -8.87 1.32 -3.17
C MET A 400 -7.83 0.22 -3.00
N ARG A 401 -6.85 0.17 -3.89
CA ARG A 401 -5.63 -0.62 -3.70
C ARG A 401 -4.50 0.31 -3.29
N VAL A 402 -3.91 0.06 -2.13
CA VAL A 402 -2.68 0.73 -1.69
C VAL A 402 -1.53 -0.27 -1.75
N VAL A 403 -0.42 0.12 -2.34
CA VAL A 403 0.81 -0.68 -2.41
C VAL A 403 1.79 -0.15 -1.39
N PHE A 404 2.42 -1.04 -0.62
CA PHE A 404 3.33 -0.67 0.47
C PHE A 404 4.53 -1.61 0.59
N THR A 405 5.54 -1.15 1.32
CA THR A 405 6.64 -1.94 1.84
C THR A 405 6.63 -1.83 3.36
N LEU A 406 6.68 -2.96 4.05
CA LEU A 406 6.90 -3.06 5.49
C LEU A 406 8.30 -3.59 5.72
N PHE A 407 8.94 -3.16 6.80
CA PHE A 407 10.23 -3.68 7.19
C PHE A 407 10.37 -3.73 8.71
N CYS A 408 11.16 -4.67 9.20
CA CYS A 408 11.59 -4.78 10.58
C CYS A 408 13.12 -4.77 10.60
N ASP A 409 13.71 -3.84 11.34
CA ASP A 409 15.15 -3.68 11.52
C ASP A 409 15.46 -3.47 13.00
N GLU A 410 16.09 -4.44 13.66
CA GLU A 410 16.42 -4.37 15.09
C GLU A 410 15.21 -3.99 15.95
N GLY A 411 14.05 -4.59 15.66
CA GLY A 411 12.80 -4.26 16.35
C GLY A 411 12.23 -2.87 16.01
N LYS A 412 12.72 -2.19 14.97
CA LYS A 412 12.08 -1.00 14.41
C LYS A 412 11.22 -1.43 13.24
N ILE A 413 9.91 -1.27 13.40
CA ILE A 413 8.95 -1.59 12.36
C ILE A 413 8.57 -0.32 11.61
N GLY A 414 8.78 -0.32 10.29
CA GLY A 414 8.46 0.78 9.40
C GLY A 414 7.51 0.41 8.27
N VAL A 415 6.85 1.42 7.70
CA VAL A 415 6.03 1.30 6.48
C VAL A 415 6.35 2.41 5.49
N MET A 416 6.43 2.07 4.21
CA MET A 416 6.56 2.99 3.09
C MET A 416 5.44 2.71 2.08
N PHE A 417 4.84 3.76 1.52
CA PHE A 417 3.80 3.61 0.51
C PHE A 417 4.38 3.82 -0.89
N LEU A 418 4.13 2.85 -1.77
CA LEU A 418 4.58 2.87 -3.16
C LEU A 418 3.57 3.55 -4.08
N GLY A 419 2.31 3.63 -3.67
CA GLY A 419 1.24 4.35 -4.38
C GLY A 419 -0.13 3.74 -4.13
N ALA A 420 -1.15 4.32 -4.74
CA ALA A 420 -2.51 3.82 -4.66
C ALA A 420 -3.30 4.11 -5.94
N TYR A 421 -4.35 3.32 -6.18
CA TYR A 421 -5.34 3.56 -7.23
C TYR A 421 -6.69 2.96 -6.84
N TRP A 422 -7.77 3.48 -7.38
CA TRP A 422 -9.10 2.88 -7.28
C TRP A 422 -9.25 1.76 -8.31
N LYS A 423 -9.67 0.58 -7.87
CA LYS A 423 -10.13 -0.51 -8.74
C LYS A 423 -11.64 -0.35 -8.94
N LEU A 424 -12.05 -0.15 -10.19
CA LEU A 424 -13.45 0.06 -10.53
C LEU A 424 -14.17 -1.30 -10.69
N PRO A 425 -15.45 -1.40 -10.29
CA PRO A 425 -16.32 -2.47 -10.73
C PRO A 425 -16.60 -2.39 -12.23
N ALA A 426 -17.15 -3.46 -12.82
CA ALA A 426 -17.43 -3.50 -14.25
C ALA A 426 -18.51 -2.50 -14.66
N PHE A 427 -19.41 -2.16 -13.72
CA PHE A 427 -20.52 -1.25 -13.95
C PHE A 427 -20.61 -0.21 -12.83
N ASP A 428 -21.18 0.94 -13.17
CA ASP A 428 -21.44 2.00 -12.21
C ASP A 428 -22.70 1.70 -11.36
N CYS A 429 -22.86 2.41 -10.24
CA CYS A 429 -23.93 2.13 -9.27
C CYS A 429 -25.35 2.48 -9.77
N SER A 430 -25.49 3.12 -10.93
CA SER A 430 -26.79 3.41 -11.53
C SER A 430 -27.23 2.36 -12.55
N SER A 431 -26.38 1.40 -12.89
CA SER A 431 -26.74 0.34 -13.83
C SER A 431 -27.81 -0.59 -13.27
N ALA A 432 -28.60 -1.20 -14.17
CA ALA A 432 -29.60 -2.22 -13.83
C ALA A 432 -28.99 -3.63 -13.65
N GLU A 433 -27.67 -3.72 -13.50
CA GLU A 433 -26.93 -4.98 -13.39
C GLU A 433 -27.06 -5.60 -11.99
N ASP A 434 -26.58 -6.83 -11.85
CA ASP A 434 -26.61 -7.51 -10.56
C ASP A 434 -25.68 -6.84 -9.51
N LEU A 435 -26.02 -7.05 -8.24
CA LEU A 435 -25.32 -6.43 -7.11
C LEU A 435 -23.82 -6.79 -7.07
N THR A 436 -23.45 -8.00 -7.50
CA THR A 436 -22.04 -8.41 -7.56
C THR A 436 -21.31 -7.58 -8.60
N SER A 437 -21.89 -7.43 -9.80
CA SER A 437 -21.26 -6.74 -10.92
C SER A 437 -21.05 -5.23 -10.69
N ILE A 438 -21.92 -4.57 -9.91
CA ILE A 438 -21.78 -3.14 -9.58
C ILE A 438 -20.83 -2.83 -8.42
N HIS A 439 -20.47 -3.82 -7.59
CA HIS A 439 -19.62 -3.63 -6.40
C HIS A 439 -18.29 -4.41 -6.42
N LYS A 440 -18.20 -5.50 -7.19
CA LYS A 440 -16.99 -6.32 -7.34
C LYS A 440 -16.06 -5.68 -8.35
N SER A 441 -14.88 -5.28 -7.89
CA SER A 441 -13.83 -4.75 -8.77
C SER A 441 -13.48 -5.73 -9.89
N SER A 442 -13.35 -5.22 -11.12
CA SER A 442 -13.00 -6.01 -12.31
C SER A 442 -11.90 -5.30 -13.08
N ILE A 443 -10.72 -5.91 -13.18
CA ILE A 443 -9.62 -5.38 -13.99
C ILE A 443 -9.67 -6.05 -15.35
N ARG A 444 -10.14 -5.31 -16.35
CA ARG A 444 -10.14 -5.70 -17.76
C ARG A 444 -9.41 -4.66 -18.60
N GLU A 445 -8.79 -5.10 -19.67
CA GLU A 445 -7.99 -4.26 -20.56
C GLU A 445 -8.84 -3.42 -21.51
N ASP A 446 -10.06 -3.86 -21.83
CA ASP A 446 -10.95 -3.23 -22.80
C ASP A 446 -11.83 -2.10 -22.21
N VAL A 447 -11.89 -1.98 -20.89
CA VAL A 447 -12.72 -0.97 -20.21
C VAL A 447 -11.94 -0.20 -19.14
N ILE A 448 -12.44 0.97 -18.75
CA ILE A 448 -11.90 1.74 -17.64
C ILE A 448 -12.13 0.95 -16.35
N SER A 449 -11.05 0.35 -15.85
CA SER A 449 -11.06 -0.51 -14.65
C SER A 449 -10.27 0.07 -13.48
N SER A 450 -9.70 1.27 -13.66
CA SER A 450 -8.90 1.94 -12.65
C SER A 450 -9.02 3.46 -12.73
N ALA A 451 -8.91 4.14 -11.59
CA ALA A 451 -8.84 5.59 -11.48
C ALA A 451 -7.77 6.03 -10.46
N PRO A 452 -7.15 7.21 -10.63
CA PRO A 452 -6.22 7.75 -9.64
C PRO A 452 -6.93 8.08 -8.32
N VAL A 453 -6.24 7.96 -7.19
CA VAL A 453 -6.76 8.39 -5.89
C VAL A 453 -6.50 9.87 -5.69
N ASP A 454 -7.51 10.62 -5.24
CA ASP A 454 -7.36 12.03 -4.87
C ASP A 454 -6.35 12.20 -3.73
N GLU A 455 -5.59 13.29 -3.73
CA GLU A 455 -4.52 13.52 -2.75
C GLU A 455 -5.03 13.54 -1.30
N ARG A 456 -6.21 14.11 -1.05
CA ARG A 456 -6.79 14.16 0.30
C ARG A 456 -7.17 12.77 0.78
N ASP A 457 -7.78 11.97 -0.09
CA ASP A 457 -8.11 10.57 0.22
C ASP A 457 -6.84 9.76 0.49
N TYR A 458 -5.83 9.91 -0.37
CA TYR A 458 -4.57 9.21 -0.24
C TYR A 458 -3.88 9.56 1.09
N ALA A 459 -3.78 10.84 1.42
CA ALA A 459 -3.21 11.31 2.68
C ALA A 459 -3.98 10.76 3.90
N HIS A 460 -5.31 10.80 3.85
CA HIS A 460 -6.16 10.27 4.92
C HIS A 460 -5.96 8.77 5.10
N VAL A 461 -6.10 7.99 4.02
CA VAL A 461 -6.00 6.53 4.06
C VAL A 461 -4.60 6.10 4.51
N THR A 462 -3.54 6.72 3.98
CA THR A 462 -2.16 6.39 4.38
C THR A 462 -1.89 6.78 5.84
N SER A 463 -2.45 7.89 6.34
CA SER A 463 -2.38 8.24 7.76
C SER A 463 -2.99 7.17 8.66
N ILE A 464 -4.12 6.56 8.27
CA ILE A 464 -4.69 5.43 9.01
C ILE A 464 -3.78 4.20 8.90
N LEU A 465 -3.36 3.84 7.67
CA LEU A 465 -2.56 2.66 7.42
C LEU A 465 -1.18 2.70 8.08
N ARG A 466 -0.58 3.89 8.29
CA ARG A 466 0.65 4.08 9.07
C ARG A 466 0.57 3.52 10.49
N ASN A 467 -0.63 3.49 11.06
CA ASN A 467 -0.84 2.90 12.38
C ASN A 467 -1.17 1.41 12.28
N VAL A 468 -2.05 1.06 11.35
CA VAL A 468 -2.64 -0.29 11.24
C VAL A 468 -1.66 -1.32 10.69
N LEU A 469 -0.95 -1.01 9.61
CA LEU A 469 -0.07 -1.98 8.95
C LEU A 469 1.09 -2.42 9.85
N PRO A 470 1.82 -1.53 10.56
CA PRO A 470 2.83 -1.95 11.53
C PRO A 470 2.28 -2.85 12.65
N MET A 471 1.06 -2.60 13.14
CA MET A 471 0.45 -3.45 14.19
C MET A 471 0.13 -4.85 13.67
N ALA A 472 -0.47 -4.93 12.48
CA ALA A 472 -0.73 -6.20 11.82
C ALA A 472 0.57 -6.97 11.57
N TYR A 473 1.58 -6.28 11.05
CA TYR A 473 2.87 -6.86 10.73
C TYR A 473 3.63 -7.39 11.95
N MET A 474 3.63 -6.66 13.07
CA MET A 474 4.19 -7.14 14.34
C MET A 474 3.57 -8.48 14.77
N LYS A 475 2.25 -8.65 14.62
CA LYS A 475 1.57 -9.94 14.91
C LYS A 475 1.98 -11.03 13.91
N MET A 476 2.13 -10.69 12.62
CA MET A 476 2.62 -11.64 11.61
C MET A 476 4.03 -12.14 11.92
N LEU A 477 4.94 -11.22 12.29
CA LEU A 477 6.31 -11.54 12.71
C LEU A 477 6.30 -12.46 13.92
N HIS A 478 5.49 -12.15 14.95
CA HIS A 478 5.38 -12.99 16.14
C HIS A 478 4.91 -14.42 15.82
N ILE A 479 3.89 -14.57 14.97
CA ILE A 479 3.40 -15.88 14.55
C ILE A 479 4.47 -16.65 13.76
N ARG A 480 5.22 -15.97 12.89
CA ARG A 480 6.34 -16.57 12.15
C ARG A 480 7.37 -17.13 13.12
N GLU A 481 7.82 -16.33 14.09
CA GLU A 481 8.81 -16.76 15.08
C GLU A 481 8.32 -17.98 15.86
N LEU A 482 7.10 -17.94 16.40
CA LEU A 482 6.53 -19.07 17.15
C LEU A 482 6.47 -20.38 16.34
N ASN A 483 6.22 -20.29 15.03
CA ASN A 483 6.16 -21.46 14.17
C ASN A 483 7.55 -21.95 13.74
N PHE A 484 8.49 -21.03 13.52
CA PHE A 484 9.88 -21.35 13.17
C PHE A 484 10.56 -22.12 14.31
N TRP A 485 10.43 -21.63 15.54
CA TRP A 485 11.03 -22.26 16.73
C TRP A 485 10.38 -23.58 17.14
N LYS A 486 9.15 -23.87 16.70
CA LYS A 486 8.51 -25.18 16.94
C LYS A 486 9.04 -26.30 16.04
N LYS A 487 9.74 -25.94 14.95
CA LYS A 487 10.24 -26.89 13.95
C LYS A 487 11.74 -27.17 14.09
N LEU A 488 12.49 -26.27 14.71
CA LEU A 488 13.88 -26.48 15.12
C LEU A 488 13.92 -27.33 16.39
#